data_AF-A0A968TYI5-F1
#
_entry.id   AF-A0A968TYI5-F1
#
_cell.length_a   1.000
_cell.length_b   1.000
_cell.length_c   1.000
_cell.angle_alpha   90.00
_cell.angle_beta   90.00
_cell.angle_gamma   90.00
#
_symmetry.space_group_name_H-M   'P 1'
#
loop_
_entity.id
_entity.type
_entity.pdbx_description
1 polymer ?
#
loop_
_entity_poly.entity_id
_entity_poly.type
_entity_poly.pdbx_seq_one_letter_code
_entity_poly.pdbx_strand_id
1 'polypeptide(L)'
;MIICIADVLTPEALKDIRSHLDAASFVDGKTTAGWHARLVKNNQQVKSETPALAKVRSLIETALQQQSVFQMAALPRSIAPVLLSRYESGMSYGSHVDNAYINLSGNISGNIFGNRTGNETAAMRSDLSMTLFLNDPEAYEGGELIIESCHAEQAFKLAAGSLVLYPSTTLHRVETVTAGVRLAAVTWIQSLVRDAAEREILFDLDMARQGIFAEFGKTAAFDLLSKSYANLLRKWGT
;
A
#
# COMPACT_ATOMS: atom_id res chain seq x y z
N MET A 1 -0.16 10.95 -8.88
CA MET A 1 1.12 10.27 -8.60
C MET A 1 0.99 8.76 -8.40
N ILE A 2 1.80 7.97 -9.11
CA ILE A 2 2.18 6.57 -8.77
C ILE A 2 3.69 6.59 -8.50
N ILE A 3 4.15 6.00 -7.40
CA ILE A 3 5.57 6.01 -7.01
C ILE A 3 6.05 4.61 -6.63
N CYS A 4 7.25 4.26 -7.11
CA CYS A 4 7.96 3.06 -6.69
C CYS A 4 9.04 3.45 -5.68
N ILE A 5 9.13 2.73 -4.57
CA ILE A 5 10.12 2.96 -3.51
C ILE A 5 10.90 1.67 -3.32
N ALA A 6 12.19 1.72 -3.61
CA ALA A 6 13.11 0.60 -3.44
C ALA A 6 13.54 0.44 -1.97
N ASP A 7 14.06 -0.74 -1.64
CA ASP A 7 14.79 -1.02 -0.39
C ASP A 7 14.03 -0.61 0.88
N VAL A 8 12.71 -0.83 0.91
CA VAL A 8 11.86 -0.53 2.07
C VAL A 8 12.10 -1.56 3.18
N LEU A 9 12.22 -2.83 2.82
CA LEU A 9 12.59 -3.89 3.75
C LEU A 9 14.09 -4.19 3.63
N THR A 10 14.78 -4.32 4.77
CA THR A 10 16.13 -4.86 4.79
C THR A 10 16.13 -6.34 4.41
N PRO A 11 17.25 -6.91 3.94
CA PRO A 11 17.37 -8.33 3.66
C PRO A 11 17.00 -9.23 4.85
N GLU A 12 17.33 -8.80 6.07
CA GLU A 12 17.00 -9.51 7.31
C GLU A 12 15.50 -9.49 7.59
N ALA A 13 14.86 -8.32 7.50
CA ALA A 13 13.42 -8.19 7.68
C ALA A 13 12.65 -9.02 6.63
N LEU A 14 13.11 -8.99 5.38
CA LEU A 14 12.53 -9.78 4.30
C LEU A 14 12.65 -11.29 4.55
N LYS A 15 13.81 -11.76 5.01
CA LYS A 15 14.03 -13.16 5.38
C LYS A 15 13.12 -13.61 6.53
N ASP A 16 12.98 -12.78 7.56
CA ASP A 16 12.11 -13.05 8.70
C ASP A 16 10.63 -13.13 8.28
N ILE A 17 10.19 -12.18 7.44
CA ILE A 17 8.82 -12.16 6.90
C ILE A 17 8.55 -13.42 6.07
N ARG A 18 9.45 -13.80 5.15
CA ARG A 18 9.31 -15.02 4.34
C ARG A 18 9.25 -16.27 5.21
N SER A 19 10.11 -16.38 6.22
CA SER A 19 10.11 -17.53 7.15
C SER A 19 8.78 -17.67 7.89
N HIS A 20 8.15 -16.55 8.26
CA HIS A 20 6.81 -16.55 8.85
C HIS A 20 5.72 -16.96 7.85
N LEU A 21 5.85 -16.55 6.58
CA LEU A 21 4.92 -16.91 5.51
C LEU A 21 5.00 -18.39 5.14
N ASP A 22 6.18 -19.01 5.15
CA ASP A 22 6.36 -20.43 4.85
C ASP A 22 5.61 -21.33 5.85
N ALA A 23 5.51 -20.89 7.11
CA ALA A 23 4.76 -21.58 8.16
C ALA A 23 3.27 -21.15 8.24
N ALA A 24 2.86 -20.16 7.46
CA ALA A 24 1.51 -19.59 7.57
C ALA A 24 0.46 -20.46 6.87
N SER A 25 -0.73 -20.49 7.44
CA SER A 25 -1.91 -21.06 6.76
C SER A 25 -2.53 -20.03 5.84
N PHE A 26 -2.68 -20.39 4.57
CA PHE A 26 -3.32 -19.56 3.56
C PHE A 26 -4.77 -20.04 3.31
N VAL A 27 -5.69 -19.10 3.14
CA VAL A 27 -7.11 -19.33 2.82
C VAL A 27 -7.53 -18.55 1.58
N ASP A 28 -8.68 -18.88 1.01
CA ASP A 28 -9.23 -18.16 -0.15
C ASP A 28 -9.38 -16.65 0.13
N GLY A 29 -8.70 -15.85 -0.69
CA GLY A 29 -8.67 -14.40 -0.55
C GLY A 29 -9.97 -13.69 -0.95
N LYS A 30 -10.97 -14.39 -1.50
CA LYS A 30 -12.31 -13.82 -1.77
C LYS A 30 -12.99 -13.26 -0.51
N THR A 31 -12.62 -13.76 0.66
CA THR A 31 -13.16 -13.32 1.97
C THR A 31 -12.82 -11.87 2.34
N THR A 32 -11.80 -11.29 1.71
CA THR A 32 -11.32 -9.92 1.98
C THR A 32 -11.58 -8.96 0.81
N ALA A 33 -12.28 -9.40 -0.23
CA ALA A 33 -12.62 -8.56 -1.37
C ALA A 33 -14.02 -7.97 -1.26
N GLY A 34 -14.21 -6.77 -1.82
CA GLY A 34 -15.52 -6.17 -1.98
C GLY A 34 -16.47 -7.07 -2.79
N TRP A 35 -17.78 -6.80 -2.67
CA TRP A 35 -18.84 -7.66 -3.21
C TRP A 35 -18.75 -7.95 -4.72
N HIS A 36 -18.19 -7.00 -5.50
CA HIS A 36 -17.97 -7.12 -6.94
C HIS A 36 -16.57 -7.68 -7.25
N ALA A 37 -15.54 -7.19 -6.56
CA ALA A 37 -14.15 -7.62 -6.80
C ALA A 37 -13.91 -9.10 -6.43
N ARG A 38 -14.64 -9.65 -5.45
CA ARG A 38 -14.57 -11.08 -5.11
C ARG A 38 -14.93 -12.02 -6.28
N LEU A 39 -15.66 -11.54 -7.29
CA LEU A 39 -16.03 -12.34 -8.46
C LEU A 39 -14.83 -12.59 -9.40
N VAL A 40 -13.83 -11.71 -9.34
CA VAL A 40 -12.63 -11.75 -10.19
C VAL A 40 -11.36 -12.04 -9.39
N LYS A 41 -11.48 -12.34 -8.09
CA LYS A 41 -10.35 -12.66 -7.22
C LYS A 41 -10.13 -14.17 -7.16
N ASN A 42 -8.96 -14.62 -7.57
CA ASN A 42 -8.51 -15.99 -7.41
C ASN A 42 -7.10 -15.97 -6.82
N ASN A 43 -6.98 -15.82 -5.50
CA ASN A 43 -5.71 -15.84 -4.79
C ASN A 43 -5.90 -16.41 -3.38
N GLN A 44 -4.82 -16.45 -2.61
CA GLN A 44 -4.86 -16.81 -1.22
C GLN A 44 -4.32 -15.71 -0.32
N GLN A 45 -4.74 -15.69 0.93
CA GLN A 45 -4.24 -14.77 1.94
C GLN A 45 -4.01 -15.48 3.28
N VAL A 46 -3.08 -14.97 4.08
CA VAL A 46 -2.80 -15.51 5.41
C VAL A 46 -4.06 -15.45 6.28
N LYS A 47 -4.40 -16.59 6.88
CA LYS A 47 -5.58 -16.81 7.71
C LYS A 47 -5.44 -16.15 9.08
N SER A 48 -6.42 -15.32 9.44
CA SER A 48 -6.71 -14.76 10.78
C SER A 48 -5.55 -14.10 11.54
N GLU A 49 -5.88 -13.35 12.59
CA GLU A 49 -4.88 -12.82 13.52
C GLU A 49 -4.14 -13.95 14.25
N THR A 50 -2.90 -14.21 13.85
CA THR A 50 -1.96 -15.03 14.60
C THR A 50 -0.87 -14.13 15.19
N PRO A 51 -0.23 -14.50 16.31
CA PRO A 51 0.92 -13.75 16.83
C PRO A 51 2.03 -13.58 15.79
N ALA A 52 2.21 -14.56 14.90
CA ALA A 52 3.16 -14.49 13.79
C ALA A 52 2.77 -13.41 12.76
N LEU A 53 1.50 -13.34 12.38
CA LEU A 53 1.00 -12.30 11.47
C LEU A 53 1.14 -10.90 12.08
N ALA A 54 0.81 -10.75 13.37
CA ALA A 54 0.98 -9.48 14.08
C ALA A 54 2.45 -9.02 14.08
N LYS A 55 3.41 -9.94 14.28
CA LYS A 55 4.84 -9.64 14.18
C LYS A 55 5.24 -9.19 12.78
N VAL A 56 4.78 -9.89 11.72
CA VAL A 56 5.08 -9.51 10.33
C VAL A 56 4.53 -8.12 10.01
N ARG A 57 3.30 -7.80 10.43
CA ARG A 57 2.72 -6.47 10.23
C ARG A 57 3.52 -5.40 10.93
N SER A 58 3.91 -5.63 12.18
CA SER A 58 4.75 -4.70 12.94
C SER A 58 6.09 -4.42 12.25
N LEU A 59 6.71 -5.43 11.64
CA LEU A 59 7.94 -5.24 10.86
C LEU A 59 7.71 -4.34 9.64
N ILE A 60 6.64 -4.59 8.87
CA ILE A 60 6.29 -3.79 7.70
C ILE A 60 5.93 -2.36 8.10
N GLU A 61 5.09 -2.18 9.13
CA GLU A 61 4.70 -0.87 9.63
C GLU A 61 5.90 -0.06 10.13
N THR A 62 6.83 -0.70 10.85
CA THR A 62 8.07 -0.06 11.30
C THR A 62 8.92 0.40 10.11
N ALA A 63 9.07 -0.45 9.08
CA ALA A 63 9.80 -0.11 7.87
C ALA A 63 9.16 1.08 7.14
N LEU A 64 7.83 1.09 7.00
CA LEU A 64 7.10 2.21 6.37
C LEU A 64 7.23 3.52 7.17
N GLN A 65 7.22 3.45 8.51
CA GLN A 65 7.42 4.61 9.38
C GLN A 65 8.81 5.23 9.22
N GLN A 66 9.83 4.41 9.02
CA GLN A 66 11.21 4.85 8.86
C GLN A 66 11.53 5.34 7.44
N GLN A 67 10.69 5.01 6.45
CA GLN A 67 10.99 5.30 5.06
C GLN A 67 10.52 6.70 4.64
N SER A 68 11.48 7.62 4.46
CA SER A 68 11.20 9.06 4.28
C SER A 68 10.37 9.35 3.04
N VAL A 69 10.71 8.74 1.90
CA VAL A 69 9.97 8.91 0.64
C VAL A 69 8.51 8.47 0.79
N PHE A 70 8.26 7.40 1.55
CA PHE A 70 6.89 6.94 1.82
C PHE A 70 6.13 7.97 2.66
N GLN A 71 6.74 8.49 3.73
CA GLN A 71 6.11 9.51 4.58
C GLN A 71 5.75 10.78 3.79
N MET A 72 6.65 11.23 2.90
CA MET A 72 6.44 12.39 2.04
C MET A 72 5.34 12.16 1.01
N ALA A 73 5.34 10.99 0.35
CA ALA A 73 4.42 10.70 -0.74
C ALA A 73 3.01 10.35 -0.24
N ALA A 74 2.91 9.64 0.89
CA ALA A 74 1.64 9.15 1.41
C ALA A 74 0.97 10.10 2.40
N LEU A 75 1.77 10.85 3.19
CA LEU A 75 1.30 11.68 4.32
C LEU A 75 0.27 10.93 5.18
N PRO A 76 0.63 9.76 5.74
CA PRO A 76 -0.36 8.84 6.30
C PRO A 76 -1.03 9.42 7.55
N ARG A 77 -2.38 9.47 7.53
CA ARG A 77 -3.20 9.68 8.74
C ARG A 77 -3.49 8.36 9.43
N SER A 78 -3.80 7.33 8.65
CA SER A 78 -3.99 5.95 9.12
C SER A 78 -3.66 4.96 8.02
N ILE A 79 -3.21 3.77 8.42
CA ILE A 79 -2.88 2.65 7.53
C ILE A 79 -3.76 1.46 7.94
N ALA A 80 -4.40 0.81 6.97
CA ALA A 80 -5.20 -0.37 7.22
C ALA A 80 -4.32 -1.58 7.60
N PRO A 81 -4.86 -2.60 8.27
CA PRO A 81 -4.11 -3.83 8.52
C PRO A 81 -3.56 -4.44 7.23
N VAL A 82 -2.25 -4.73 7.19
CA VAL A 82 -1.61 -5.27 6.00
C VAL A 82 -2.11 -6.69 5.71
N LEU A 83 -2.53 -6.92 4.47
CA LEU A 83 -2.90 -8.24 3.96
C LEU A 83 -1.70 -8.91 3.29
N LEU A 84 -1.39 -10.13 3.69
CA LEU A 84 -0.35 -10.93 3.06
C LEU A 84 -0.99 -11.90 2.07
N SER A 85 -0.68 -11.71 0.79
CA SER A 85 -1.31 -12.42 -0.32
C SER A 85 -0.32 -13.34 -1.02
N ARG A 86 -0.82 -14.49 -1.48
CA ARG A 86 -0.11 -15.50 -2.25
C ARG A 86 -0.88 -15.81 -3.54
N TYR A 87 -0.15 -15.86 -4.64
CA TYR A 87 -0.65 -16.27 -5.95
C TYR A 87 0.24 -17.40 -6.46
N GLU A 88 -0.37 -18.56 -6.68
CA GLU A 88 0.26 -19.74 -7.30
C GLU A 88 -0.08 -19.80 -8.79
N SER A 89 0.47 -20.77 -9.52
CA SER A 89 0.14 -20.97 -10.93
C SER A 89 -1.38 -21.03 -11.18
N GLY A 90 -1.87 -20.22 -12.12
CA GLY A 90 -3.29 -20.07 -12.47
C GLY A 90 -4.08 -19.09 -11.58
N MET A 91 -3.47 -18.51 -10.54
CA MET A 91 -4.08 -17.49 -9.71
C MET A 91 -3.91 -16.09 -10.30
N SER A 92 -4.92 -15.24 -10.08
CA SER A 92 -4.98 -13.87 -10.60
C SER A 92 -5.94 -13.02 -9.77
N TYR A 93 -5.96 -11.72 -10.02
CA TYR A 93 -7.01 -10.85 -9.51
C TYR A 93 -7.41 -9.89 -10.61
N GLY A 94 -8.56 -10.14 -11.25
CA GLY A 94 -9.02 -9.38 -12.41
C GLY A 94 -9.30 -7.90 -12.11
N SER A 95 -9.57 -7.16 -13.18
CA SER A 95 -9.71 -5.70 -13.15
C SER A 95 -10.78 -5.24 -12.16
N HIS A 96 -10.39 -4.37 -11.22
CA HIS A 96 -11.25 -3.83 -10.17
C HIS A 96 -10.73 -2.50 -9.62
N VAL A 97 -11.59 -1.82 -8.87
CA VAL A 97 -11.23 -0.65 -8.04
C VAL A 97 -11.44 -1.05 -6.58
N ASP A 98 -10.63 -0.50 -5.69
CA ASP A 98 -10.77 -0.75 -4.26
C ASP A 98 -12.04 -0.12 -3.67
N ASN A 99 -12.50 -0.65 -2.54
CA ASN A 99 -13.60 -0.04 -1.80
C ASN A 99 -13.15 1.33 -1.27
N ALA A 100 -13.94 2.38 -1.54
CA ALA A 100 -13.65 3.75 -1.10
C ALA A 100 -13.48 3.90 0.43
N TYR A 101 -14.05 2.97 1.21
CA TYR A 101 -13.89 2.90 2.66
C TYR A 101 -13.48 1.49 3.08
N ILE A 102 -12.44 1.41 3.91
CA ILE A 102 -11.87 0.17 4.46
C ILE A 102 -12.14 0.12 5.96
N ASN A 103 -12.63 -1.02 6.44
CA ASN A 103 -12.86 -1.25 7.86
C ASN A 103 -11.55 -1.62 8.56
N LEU A 104 -11.20 -0.92 9.64
CA LEU A 104 -9.97 -1.13 10.40
C LEU A 104 -9.98 -2.39 11.27
N SER A 105 -11.13 -3.05 11.46
CA SER A 105 -11.25 -4.28 12.25
C SER A 105 -10.73 -5.55 11.57
N GLY A 106 -10.11 -5.42 10.39
CA GLY A 106 -9.61 -6.56 9.60
C GLY A 106 -10.70 -7.31 8.82
N ASN A 107 -11.98 -7.04 9.07
CA ASN A 107 -13.11 -7.55 8.28
C ASN A 107 -13.49 -6.55 7.18
N ILE A 108 -12.94 -6.73 5.98
CA ILE A 108 -13.18 -5.85 4.81
C ILE A 108 -14.57 -6.09 4.18
N SER A 109 -15.25 -7.17 4.56
CA SER A 109 -16.56 -7.58 4.03
C SER A 109 -17.78 -6.99 4.78
N GLY A 110 -17.57 -6.05 5.70
CA GLY A 110 -18.64 -5.47 6.54
C GLY A 110 -19.40 -4.31 5.89
N ASN A 111 -20.65 -4.09 6.32
CA ASN A 111 -21.44 -2.89 5.97
C ASN A 111 -20.71 -1.62 6.45
N ILE A 112 -20.32 -0.74 5.52
CA ILE A 112 -19.63 0.53 5.81
C ILE A 112 -20.47 1.52 6.62
N PHE A 113 -21.80 1.34 6.66
CA PHE A 113 -22.72 2.20 7.41
C PHE A 113 -22.99 1.73 8.85
N GLY A 114 -22.42 0.61 9.26
CA GLY A 114 -22.66 0.03 10.58
C GLY A 114 -24.13 -0.27 10.87
N ASN A 115 -24.37 -1.02 11.94
CA ASN A 115 -25.63 -0.88 12.66
C ASN A 115 -25.37 0.25 13.68
N ARG A 116 -26.29 1.19 13.86
CA ARG A 116 -26.15 2.37 14.76
C ARG A 116 -26.12 2.00 16.26
N THR A 117 -25.41 0.94 16.63
CA THR A 117 -25.36 0.36 17.97
C THR A 117 -23.92 0.37 18.48
N GLY A 118 -23.38 1.57 18.74
CA GLY A 118 -22.41 1.87 19.80
C GLY A 118 -21.02 1.22 19.81
N ASN A 119 -20.72 0.25 18.92
CA ASN A 119 -19.42 -0.41 18.81
C ASN A 119 -18.92 -0.25 17.37
N GLU A 120 -18.70 1.00 16.98
CA GLU A 120 -18.30 1.39 15.63
C GLU A 120 -16.83 1.05 15.38
N THR A 121 -16.58 0.04 14.55
CA THR A 121 -15.26 -0.15 13.96
C THR A 121 -15.01 1.01 13.00
N ALA A 122 -14.04 1.88 13.31
CA ALA A 122 -13.73 3.05 12.49
C ALA A 122 -13.42 2.63 11.04
N ALA A 123 -14.17 3.19 10.09
CA ALA A 123 -13.90 3.06 8.66
C ALA A 123 -12.97 4.19 8.22
N MET A 124 -11.95 3.87 7.43
CA MET A 124 -11.02 4.84 6.86
C MET A 124 -11.23 4.98 5.36
N ARG A 125 -11.02 6.19 4.84
CA ARG A 125 -11.04 6.45 3.40
C ARG A 125 -9.79 5.83 2.76
N SER A 126 -9.94 5.07 1.67
CA SER A 126 -8.80 4.56 0.91
C SER A 126 -8.35 5.60 -0.13
N ASP A 127 -7.36 6.42 0.22
CA ASP A 127 -6.78 7.38 -0.73
C ASP A 127 -5.73 6.73 -1.62
N LEU A 128 -4.91 5.87 -1.00
CA LEU A 128 -3.78 5.22 -1.63
C LEU A 128 -3.81 3.72 -1.33
N SER A 129 -3.47 2.94 -2.34
CA SER A 129 -3.19 1.52 -2.25
C SER A 129 -1.69 1.31 -2.35
N MET A 130 -1.18 0.33 -1.61
CA MET A 130 0.23 -0.01 -1.56
C MET A 130 0.40 -1.50 -1.79
N THR A 131 1.35 -1.87 -2.65
CA THR A 131 1.80 -3.25 -2.81
C THR A 131 3.30 -3.31 -2.55
N LEU A 132 3.70 -4.05 -1.52
CA LEU A 132 5.08 -4.38 -1.18
C LEU A 132 5.38 -5.79 -1.69
N PHE A 133 6.40 -5.92 -2.55
CA PHE A 133 6.78 -7.17 -3.16
C PHE A 133 7.63 -7.98 -2.17
N LEU A 134 7.24 -9.22 -1.88
CA LEU A 134 7.93 -10.04 -0.87
C LEU A 134 8.84 -11.10 -1.49
N ASN A 135 8.81 -11.28 -2.81
CA ASN A 135 9.73 -12.12 -3.54
C ASN A 135 10.17 -11.50 -4.86
N ASP A 136 11.36 -11.90 -5.31
CA ASP A 136 12.03 -11.32 -6.46
C ASP A 136 11.24 -11.60 -7.74
N PRO A 137 11.26 -10.69 -8.72
CA PRO A 137 10.44 -10.80 -9.93
C PRO A 137 10.79 -12.02 -10.78
N GLU A 138 11.99 -12.58 -10.64
CA GLU A 138 12.43 -13.80 -11.31
C GLU A 138 11.91 -15.08 -10.65
N ALA A 139 11.36 -15.02 -9.43
CA ALA A 139 10.88 -16.19 -8.71
C ALA A 139 9.49 -16.68 -9.19
N TYR A 140 8.86 -15.95 -10.12
CA TYR A 140 7.56 -16.29 -10.70
C TYR A 140 7.43 -15.72 -12.11
N GLU A 141 6.61 -16.33 -12.95
CA GLU A 141 6.24 -15.82 -14.28
C GLU A 141 4.81 -15.25 -14.25
N GLY A 142 4.57 -14.19 -15.02
CA GLY A 142 3.34 -13.40 -14.92
C GLY A 142 3.23 -12.67 -13.57
N GLY A 143 2.00 -12.47 -13.08
CA GLY A 143 1.76 -11.87 -11.76
C GLY A 143 2.08 -10.38 -11.66
N GLU A 144 2.25 -9.68 -12.78
CA GLU A 144 2.42 -8.24 -12.80
C GLU A 144 1.19 -7.54 -12.20
N LEU A 145 1.42 -6.52 -11.38
CA LEU A 145 0.36 -5.59 -11.01
C LEU A 145 0.19 -4.61 -12.18
N ILE A 146 -0.94 -4.66 -12.86
CA ILE A 146 -1.30 -3.72 -13.92
C ILE A 146 -2.13 -2.62 -13.30
N ILE A 147 -1.72 -1.37 -13.50
CA ILE A 147 -2.47 -0.18 -13.13
C ILE A 147 -2.87 0.54 -14.41
N GLU A 148 -4.17 0.77 -14.56
CA GLU A 148 -4.76 1.39 -15.74
C GLU A 148 -4.87 2.91 -15.52
N SER A 149 -4.39 3.67 -16.52
CA SER A 149 -4.65 5.09 -16.66
C SER A 149 -5.52 5.32 -17.90
N CYS A 150 -6.04 6.53 -18.06
CA CYS A 150 -6.86 6.88 -19.23
C CYS A 150 -6.14 6.74 -20.59
N HIS A 151 -4.80 6.65 -20.60
CA HIS A 151 -4.01 6.62 -21.84
C HIS A 151 -3.17 5.35 -22.00
N ALA A 152 -2.91 4.61 -20.92
CA ALA A 152 -2.01 3.45 -20.94
C ALA A 152 -2.21 2.56 -19.71
N GLU A 153 -1.82 1.30 -19.86
CA GLU A 153 -1.61 0.37 -18.75
C GLU A 153 -0.12 0.36 -18.36
N GLN A 154 0.16 0.30 -17.06
CA GLN A 154 1.51 0.19 -16.54
C GLN A 154 1.65 -1.10 -15.72
N ALA A 155 2.65 -1.91 -16.06
CA ALA A 155 2.93 -3.17 -15.38
C ALA A 155 4.03 -2.99 -14.32
N PHE A 156 3.79 -3.50 -13.12
CA PHE A 156 4.71 -3.42 -11.99
C PHE A 156 5.06 -4.81 -11.46
N LYS A 157 6.37 -5.10 -11.42
CA LYS A 157 6.97 -6.31 -10.88
C LYS A 157 8.33 -5.96 -10.28
N LEU A 158 8.34 -5.50 -9.04
CA LEU A 158 9.53 -4.90 -8.41
C LEU A 158 10.38 -5.94 -7.67
N ALA A 159 11.64 -5.58 -7.39
CA ALA A 159 12.54 -6.34 -6.54
C ALA A 159 11.91 -6.57 -5.15
N ALA A 160 12.26 -7.68 -4.51
CA ALA A 160 11.74 -7.97 -3.17
C ALA A 160 12.15 -6.88 -2.17
N GLY A 161 11.23 -6.52 -1.28
CA GLY A 161 11.41 -5.41 -0.34
C GLY A 161 11.14 -4.03 -0.92
N SER A 162 10.83 -3.92 -2.22
CA SER A 162 10.37 -2.68 -2.85
C SER A 162 8.84 -2.60 -2.86
N LEU A 163 8.28 -1.38 -2.83
CA LEU A 163 6.84 -1.15 -2.93
C LEU A 163 6.46 -0.24 -4.09
N VAL A 164 5.20 -0.37 -4.51
CA VAL A 164 4.51 0.61 -5.36
C VAL A 164 3.34 1.20 -4.57
N LEU A 165 3.19 2.52 -4.64
CA LEU A 165 2.12 3.30 -4.03
C LEU A 165 1.35 4.02 -5.13
N TYR A 166 0.03 3.87 -5.14
CA TYR A 166 -0.84 4.37 -6.20
C TYR A 166 -2.22 4.78 -5.66
N PRO A 167 -3.00 5.63 -6.37
CA PRO A 167 -4.32 6.03 -5.91
C PRO A 167 -5.28 4.84 -5.91
N SER A 168 -6.01 4.62 -4.81
CA SER A 168 -7.00 3.52 -4.72
C SER A 168 -8.16 3.67 -5.73
N THR A 169 -8.27 4.84 -6.37
CA THR A 169 -9.27 5.14 -7.40
C THR A 169 -8.92 4.58 -8.78
N THR A 170 -7.69 4.06 -8.98
CA THR A 170 -7.27 3.53 -10.28
C THR A 170 -7.76 2.09 -10.47
N LEU A 171 -8.25 1.81 -11.68
CA LEU A 171 -8.56 0.44 -12.10
C LEU A 171 -7.25 -0.35 -12.19
N HIS A 172 -7.23 -1.54 -11.59
CA HIS A 172 -6.02 -2.34 -11.52
C HIS A 172 -6.32 -3.84 -11.42
N ARG A 173 -5.33 -4.65 -11.76
CA ARG A 173 -5.39 -6.12 -11.73
C ARG A 173 -4.04 -6.74 -11.43
N VAL A 174 -4.04 -7.97 -10.95
CA VAL A 174 -2.85 -8.83 -10.91
C VAL A 174 -2.99 -9.86 -12.01
N GLU A 175 -2.08 -9.83 -12.97
CA GLU A 175 -2.03 -10.81 -14.07
C GLU A 175 -1.88 -12.23 -13.53
N THR A 176 -2.23 -13.19 -14.38
CA THR A 176 -2.15 -14.60 -14.01
C THR A 176 -0.69 -14.98 -13.75
N VAL A 177 -0.42 -15.57 -12.58
CA VAL A 177 0.87 -16.23 -12.34
C VAL A 177 0.89 -17.52 -13.14
N THR A 178 1.86 -17.70 -14.04
CA THR A 178 1.96 -18.89 -14.91
C THR A 178 2.95 -19.93 -14.38
N ALA A 179 3.92 -19.50 -13.58
CA ALA A 179 4.89 -20.37 -12.92
C ALA A 179 5.40 -19.73 -11.63
N GLY A 180 5.84 -20.55 -10.67
CA GLY A 180 6.32 -20.08 -9.38
C GLY A 180 5.20 -19.59 -8.45
N VAL A 181 5.57 -18.77 -7.46
CA VAL A 181 4.64 -18.24 -6.46
C VAL A 181 4.94 -16.76 -6.24
N ARG A 182 3.93 -15.90 -6.35
CA ARG A 182 4.05 -14.47 -6.02
C ARG A 182 3.54 -14.21 -4.61
N LEU A 183 4.37 -13.57 -3.79
CA LEU A 183 4.06 -13.13 -2.44
C LEU A 183 4.06 -11.60 -2.38
N ALA A 184 3.01 -11.02 -1.81
CA ALA A 184 2.89 -9.57 -1.69
C ALA A 184 2.20 -9.16 -0.39
N ALA A 185 2.62 -8.03 0.17
CA ALA A 185 1.91 -7.35 1.24
C ALA A 185 1.10 -6.18 0.65
N VAL A 186 -0.20 -6.13 0.92
CA VAL A 186 -1.11 -5.12 0.37
C VAL A 186 -1.78 -4.36 1.51
N THR A 187 -1.85 -3.05 1.42
CA THR A 187 -2.62 -2.23 2.38
C THR A 187 -3.17 -0.96 1.72
N TRP A 188 -4.06 -0.29 2.44
CA TRP A 188 -4.65 0.99 2.09
C TRP A 188 -4.23 2.06 3.09
N ILE A 189 -4.09 3.28 2.61
CA ILE A 189 -3.69 4.44 3.41
C ILE A 189 -4.75 5.53 3.25
N GLN A 190 -5.18 6.08 4.38
CA GLN A 190 -5.88 7.36 4.42
C GLN A 190 -4.80 8.42 4.56
N SER A 191 -4.69 9.29 3.56
CA SER A 191 -3.76 10.40 3.62
C SER A 191 -4.37 11.54 4.44
N LEU A 192 -3.52 12.33 5.09
CA LEU A 192 -3.88 13.64 5.62
C LEU A 192 -4.45 14.53 4.51
N VAL A 193 -3.96 14.39 3.29
CA VAL A 193 -4.37 15.18 2.12
C VAL A 193 -5.13 14.30 1.15
N ARG A 194 -6.45 14.54 1.05
CA ARG A 194 -7.36 13.73 0.24
C ARG A 194 -7.01 13.79 -1.25
N ASP A 195 -6.89 15.01 -1.78
CA ASP A 195 -6.71 15.22 -3.21
C ASP A 195 -5.32 14.76 -3.67
N ALA A 196 -5.29 14.01 -4.78
CA ALA A 196 -4.05 13.43 -5.29
C ALA A 196 -3.11 14.48 -5.89
N ALA A 197 -3.64 15.55 -6.50
CA ALA A 197 -2.84 16.62 -7.08
C ALA A 197 -2.27 17.53 -5.99
N GLU A 198 -3.05 17.84 -4.96
CA GLU A 198 -2.55 18.57 -3.78
C GLU A 198 -1.43 17.81 -3.06
N ARG A 199 -1.57 16.49 -2.94
CA ARG A 199 -0.54 15.61 -2.36
C ARG A 199 0.73 15.55 -3.21
N GLU A 200 0.59 15.51 -4.54
CA GLU A 200 1.72 15.56 -5.48
C GLU A 200 2.48 16.89 -5.37
N ILE A 201 1.78 18.03 -5.29
CA ILE A 201 2.40 19.34 -5.05
C ILE A 201 3.18 19.36 -3.72
N LEU A 202 2.62 18.81 -2.65
CA LEU A 202 3.33 18.72 -1.36
C LEU A 202 4.57 17.82 -1.44
N PHE A 203 4.49 16.70 -2.15
CA PHE A 203 5.62 15.81 -2.36
C PHE A 203 6.77 16.52 -3.08
N ASP A 204 6.49 17.21 -4.19
CA ASP A 204 7.49 17.97 -4.96
C ASP A 204 8.13 19.08 -4.12
N LEU A 205 7.31 19.82 -3.36
CA LEU A 205 7.80 20.87 -2.47
C LEU A 205 8.70 20.32 -1.36
N ASP A 206 8.36 19.16 -0.79
CA ASP A 206 9.15 18.57 0.27
C ASP A 206 10.47 17.97 -0.26
N MET A 207 10.46 17.37 -1.45
CA MET A 207 11.67 16.94 -2.17
C MET A 207 12.61 18.13 -2.42
N ALA A 208 12.09 19.24 -2.95
CA ALA A 208 12.87 20.46 -3.19
C ALA A 208 13.43 21.04 -1.88
N ARG A 209 12.61 21.08 -0.83
CA ARG A 209 12.99 21.57 0.50
C ARG A 209 14.12 20.73 1.11
N GLN A 210 14.04 19.40 1.02
CA GLN A 210 15.09 18.51 1.53
C GLN A 210 16.38 18.61 0.71
N GLY A 211 16.28 18.71 -0.62
CA GLY A 211 17.45 18.93 -1.49
C GLY A 211 18.21 20.20 -1.15
N ILE A 212 17.50 21.33 -1.00
CA ILE A 212 18.10 22.62 -0.61
C ILE A 212 18.77 22.52 0.77
N PHE A 213 18.15 21.83 1.73
CA PHE A 213 18.75 21.67 3.05
C PHE A 213 20.01 20.80 3.02
N ALA A 214 20.01 19.73 2.23
CA ALA A 214 21.16 18.86 2.09
C ALA A 214 22.37 19.59 1.46
N GLU A 215 22.12 20.47 0.49
CA GLU A 215 23.18 21.20 -0.23
C GLU A 215 23.65 22.46 0.51
N PHE A 216 22.72 23.25 1.06
CA PHE A 216 23.02 24.59 1.61
C PHE A 216 22.71 24.74 3.10
N GLY A 217 22.14 23.73 3.75
CA GLY A 217 21.69 23.82 5.13
C GLY A 217 20.51 24.78 5.32
N LYS A 218 20.43 25.38 6.51
CA LYS A 218 19.37 26.33 6.86
C LYS A 218 19.63 27.69 6.22
N THR A 219 18.81 28.05 5.23
CA THR A 219 18.86 29.34 4.52
C THR A 219 17.51 30.07 4.61
N ALA A 220 17.48 31.36 4.27
CA ALA A 220 16.22 32.11 4.19
C ALA A 220 15.25 31.51 3.15
N ALA A 221 15.75 30.99 2.03
CA ALA A 221 14.96 30.32 1.02
C ALA A 221 14.36 29.00 1.54
N PHE A 222 15.17 28.19 2.23
CA PHE A 222 14.69 26.98 2.90
C PHE A 222 13.60 27.29 3.93
N ASP A 223 13.76 28.35 4.73
CA ASP A 223 12.77 28.74 5.73
C ASP A 223 11.45 29.19 5.08
N LEU A 224 11.50 29.92 3.95
CA LEU A 224 10.31 30.30 3.19
C LEU A 224 9.60 29.09 2.56
N LEU A 225 10.34 28.13 1.99
CA LEU A 225 9.78 26.88 1.48
C LEU A 225 9.15 26.05 2.60
N SER A 226 9.83 25.93 3.74
CA SER A 226 9.31 25.24 4.93
C SER A 226 8.02 25.87 5.44
N LYS A 227 7.96 27.21 5.50
CA LYS A 227 6.75 27.95 5.86
C LYS A 227 5.61 27.67 4.87
N SER A 228 5.89 27.70 3.57
CA SER A 228 4.89 27.47 2.52
C SER A 228 4.34 26.05 2.58
N TYR A 229 5.23 25.04 2.64
CA TYR A 229 4.85 23.64 2.81
C TYR A 229 3.94 23.43 4.03
N ALA A 230 4.36 23.93 5.19
CA ALA A 230 3.58 23.78 6.43
C ALA A 230 2.19 24.44 6.33
N ASN A 231 2.08 25.60 5.66
CA ASN A 231 0.79 26.27 5.49
C ASN A 231 -0.11 25.57 4.48
N LEU A 232 0.43 25.02 3.39
CA LEU A 232 -0.32 24.20 2.45
C LEU A 232 -0.83 22.92 3.13
N LEU A 233 0.01 22.26 3.92
CA LEU A 233 -0.40 21.08 4.69
C LEU A 233 -1.53 21.43 5.69
N ARG A 234 -1.49 22.59 6.35
CA ARG A 234 -2.61 23.05 7.21
C ARG A 234 -3.87 23.35 6.41
N LYS A 235 -3.75 23.84 5.18
CA LYS A 235 -4.89 24.20 4.32
C LYS A 235 -5.57 22.95 3.75
N TRP A 236 -4.79 21.96 3.35
CA TRP A 236 -5.24 20.76 2.64
C TRP A 236 -5.43 19.53 3.54
N GLY A 237 -4.81 19.55 4.73
CA GLY A 237 -4.92 18.48 5.71
C GLY A 237 -6.34 18.34 6.28
N THR A 238 -6.80 17.10 6.42
CA THR A 238 -8.09 16.70 7.00
C THR A 238 -7.92 15.75 8.16
#